data_AF-A0A7X7GIM7-F1
#
_entry.id   AF-A0A7X7GIM7-F1
#
_cell.length_a   1.000
_cell.length_b   1.000
_cell.length_c   1.000
_cell.angle_alpha   90.00
_cell.angle_beta   90.00
_cell.angle_gamma   90.00
#
_symmetry.space_group_name_H-M   'P 1'
#
loop_
_entity.id
_entity.type
_entity.pdbx_description
1 polymer ?
#
loop_
_entity_poly.entity_id
_entity_poly.type
_entity_poly.pdbx_seq_one_letter_code
_entity_poly.pdbx_strand_id
1 'polypeptide(L)'
;RLWGWGPAKEALPGLKALAYVYRHPDRARTTPKYDILRAYGIADDDIVFTDRPVRLRSLIGATDMWHNNQPYSVHPDLPTVWRRIAEGLPRPDAPQFDRIFVGRGSKYRRRTCRNASAVEQLFADHGYEIIYPEKWSLPQQAQIFGRSRVIAGFGGSGLFNMLFAQRLEAMIILNQDSYYHRNEHLFTALLGPEVHYFWSAADLPQDASGQNLQASESDWDFDMSRHGPELRSLLRRLS
;
A
#
# COMPACT_ATOMS: atom_id res chain seq x y z
N ARG A 1 -4.59 -3.41 -12.76
CA ARG A 1 -4.72 -3.80 -14.19
C ARG A 1 -4.15 -5.18 -14.53
N LEU A 2 -3.24 -5.75 -13.74
CA LEU A 2 -2.62 -7.06 -14.06
C LEU A 2 -3.62 -8.21 -14.24
N TRP A 3 -4.79 -8.16 -13.59
CA TRP A 3 -5.88 -9.13 -13.78
C TRP A 3 -6.20 -9.42 -15.25
N GLY A 4 -6.15 -8.39 -16.11
CA GLY A 4 -6.49 -8.53 -17.53
C GLY A 4 -5.43 -9.23 -18.37
N TRP A 5 -4.21 -9.44 -17.85
CA TRP A 5 -3.11 -10.06 -18.60
C TRP A 5 -3.45 -11.47 -19.07
N GLY A 6 -3.98 -12.32 -18.18
CA GLY A 6 -4.30 -13.72 -18.51
C GLY A 6 -5.28 -13.83 -19.69
N PRO A 7 -6.50 -13.30 -19.57
CA PRO A 7 -7.48 -13.31 -20.67
C PRO A 7 -6.97 -12.65 -21.95
N ALA A 8 -6.23 -11.53 -21.84
CA ALA A 8 -5.69 -10.84 -23.00
C ALA A 8 -4.61 -11.66 -23.73
N LYS A 9 -3.76 -12.37 -22.97
CA LYS A 9 -2.69 -13.22 -23.52
C LYS A 9 -3.25 -14.49 -24.17
N GLU A 10 -4.32 -15.05 -23.61
CA GLU A 10 -5.06 -16.16 -24.22
C GLU A 10 -5.68 -15.76 -25.56
N ALA A 11 -6.36 -14.60 -25.60
CA ALA A 11 -6.95 -14.07 -26.84
C ALA A 11 -5.89 -13.64 -27.87
N LEU A 12 -4.72 -13.18 -27.41
CA LEU A 12 -3.64 -12.68 -28.24
C LEU A 12 -2.29 -13.28 -27.77
N PRO A 13 -1.91 -14.49 -28.22
CA PRO A 13 -0.67 -15.14 -27.79
C PRO A 13 0.60 -14.32 -28.05
N GLY A 14 0.57 -13.42 -29.04
CA GLY A 14 1.66 -12.48 -29.34
C GLY A 14 1.71 -11.22 -28.47
N LEU A 15 0.78 -11.04 -27.52
CA LEU A 15 0.69 -9.85 -26.66
C LEU A 15 1.97 -9.66 -25.84
N LYS A 16 2.43 -8.41 -25.74
CA LYS A 16 3.59 -8.00 -24.95
C LYS A 16 3.20 -6.91 -23.96
N ALA A 17 3.78 -6.96 -22.76
CA ALA A 17 3.75 -5.89 -21.78
C ALA A 17 4.83 -4.86 -22.14
N LEU A 18 4.41 -3.65 -22.51
CA LEU A 18 5.35 -2.57 -22.82
C LEU A 18 5.70 -1.79 -21.54
N ALA A 19 6.98 -1.70 -21.23
CA ALA A 19 7.51 -0.97 -20.08
C ALA A 19 8.43 0.18 -20.56
N TYR A 20 7.97 1.42 -20.40
CA TYR A 20 8.81 2.59 -20.68
C TYR A 20 9.83 2.81 -19.55
N VAL A 21 11.09 3.03 -19.91
CA VAL A 21 12.22 3.12 -18.98
C VAL A 21 13.09 4.31 -19.33
N TYR A 22 13.20 5.27 -18.40
CA TYR A 22 13.98 6.47 -18.63
C TYR A 22 15.48 6.18 -18.54
N ARG A 23 16.19 6.19 -19.68
CA ARG A 23 17.63 5.97 -19.86
C ARG A 23 18.14 4.65 -19.20
N HIS A 24 18.64 3.72 -20.02
CA HIS A 24 19.20 2.39 -19.64
C HIS A 24 18.18 1.23 -19.55
N PRO A 25 17.63 0.76 -20.69
CA PRO A 25 16.73 -0.38 -20.72
C PRO A 25 17.32 -1.69 -20.18
N ASP A 26 18.63 -1.91 -20.33
CA ASP A 26 19.30 -3.10 -19.78
C ASP A 26 19.31 -3.12 -18.25
N ARG A 27 19.46 -1.96 -17.59
CA ARG A 27 19.34 -1.83 -16.13
C ARG A 27 17.88 -1.88 -15.66
N ALA A 28 16.95 -1.56 -16.55
CA ALA A 28 15.54 -1.58 -16.22
C ALA A 28 15.00 -3.00 -16.03
N ARG A 29 15.57 -3.98 -16.77
CA ARG A 29 15.26 -5.41 -16.60
C ARG A 29 15.43 -5.87 -15.16
N THR A 30 16.39 -5.33 -14.42
CA THR A 30 16.68 -5.69 -13.02
C THR A 30 16.08 -4.71 -12.02
N THR A 31 15.20 -3.79 -12.44
CA THR A 31 14.61 -2.81 -11.53
C THR A 31 13.48 -3.45 -10.70
N PRO A 32 13.49 -3.33 -9.37
CA PRO A 32 12.50 -3.96 -8.48
C PRO A 32 11.03 -3.67 -8.81
N LYS A 33 10.75 -2.51 -9.43
CA LYS A 33 9.39 -2.14 -9.83
C LYS A 33 8.77 -3.09 -10.88
N TYR A 34 9.60 -3.82 -11.64
CA TYR A 34 9.13 -4.80 -12.63
C TYR A 34 9.08 -6.23 -12.10
N ASP A 35 9.60 -6.48 -10.89
CA ASP A 35 9.47 -7.77 -10.23
C ASP A 35 8.00 -8.12 -9.99
N ILE A 36 7.13 -7.12 -9.84
CA ILE A 36 5.68 -7.32 -9.74
C ILE A 36 5.07 -7.96 -10.99
N LEU A 37 5.62 -7.67 -12.19
CA LEU A 37 5.14 -8.25 -13.45
C LEU A 37 5.53 -9.74 -13.51
N ARG A 38 6.77 -10.05 -13.17
CA ARG A 38 7.30 -11.42 -13.12
C ARG A 38 6.63 -12.25 -12.04
N ALA A 39 6.47 -11.69 -10.85
CA ALA A 39 5.78 -12.32 -9.74
C ALA A 39 4.31 -12.59 -10.07
N TYR A 40 3.67 -11.74 -10.86
CA TYR A 40 2.34 -12.03 -11.39
C TYR A 40 2.34 -13.17 -12.45
N GLY A 41 3.50 -13.54 -12.99
CA GLY A 41 3.66 -14.60 -13.99
C GLY A 41 3.72 -14.10 -15.44
N ILE A 42 4.09 -12.82 -15.66
CA ILE A 42 4.43 -12.33 -16.99
C ILE A 42 5.86 -12.79 -17.30
N ALA A 43 6.02 -13.61 -18.34
CA ALA A 43 7.33 -14.11 -18.78
C ALA A 43 8.24 -12.96 -19.24
N ASP A 44 9.55 -13.08 -19.02
CA ASP A 44 10.51 -12.05 -19.44
C ASP A 44 10.47 -11.77 -20.96
N ASP A 45 10.26 -12.81 -21.77
CA ASP A 45 10.11 -12.69 -23.22
C ASP A 45 8.84 -11.92 -23.63
N ASP A 46 7.89 -11.79 -22.72
CA ASP A 46 6.67 -11.01 -22.90
C ASP A 46 6.78 -9.57 -22.41
N ILE A 47 7.92 -9.17 -21.83
CA ILE A 47 8.16 -7.81 -21.37
C ILE A 47 9.10 -7.10 -22.36
N VAL A 48 8.57 -6.06 -23.01
CA VAL A 48 9.34 -5.21 -23.92
C VAL A 48 9.68 -3.91 -23.21
N PHE A 49 10.98 -3.67 -23.01
CA PHE A 49 11.48 -2.42 -22.45
C PHE A 49 11.82 -1.43 -23.57
N THR A 50 11.44 -0.17 -23.40
CA THR A 50 11.81 0.89 -24.36
C THR A 50 12.11 2.19 -23.64
N ASP A 51 13.13 2.91 -24.10
CA ASP A 51 13.56 4.21 -23.59
C ASP A 51 13.29 5.36 -24.57
N ARG A 52 12.58 5.06 -25.66
CA ARG A 52 12.21 6.00 -26.70
C ARG A 52 10.70 5.94 -26.97
N PRO A 53 10.12 7.00 -27.53
CA PRO A 53 8.76 6.94 -28.04
C PRO A 53 8.62 5.81 -29.07
N VAL A 54 7.56 5.03 -28.95
CA VAL A 54 7.20 3.95 -29.88
C VAL A 54 5.78 4.16 -30.38
N ARG A 55 5.51 3.71 -31.61
CA ARG A 55 4.15 3.70 -32.17
C ARG A 55 3.56 2.31 -31.99
N LEU A 56 2.41 2.24 -31.32
CA LEU A 56 1.65 1.01 -31.15
C LEU A 56 0.64 0.86 -32.28
N ARG A 57 0.50 -0.36 -32.81
CA ARG A 57 -0.58 -0.70 -33.77
C ARG A 57 -1.89 -0.99 -33.05
N SER A 58 -1.80 -1.58 -31.86
CA SER A 58 -2.92 -1.87 -30.97
C SER A 58 -2.45 -1.75 -29.52
N LEU A 59 -3.38 -1.44 -28.62
CA LEU A 59 -3.16 -1.38 -27.19
C LEU A 59 -4.32 -2.08 -26.49
N ILE A 60 -4.00 -3.01 -25.60
CA ILE A 60 -5.00 -3.65 -24.74
C ILE A 60 -5.03 -2.92 -23.41
N GLY A 61 -6.22 -2.43 -23.04
CA GLY A 61 -6.49 -1.84 -21.74
C GLY A 61 -7.23 -2.82 -20.85
N ALA A 62 -6.89 -2.81 -19.56
CA ALA A 62 -7.70 -3.44 -18.52
C ALA A 62 -8.18 -2.35 -17.56
N THR A 63 -9.44 -2.42 -17.15
CA THR A 63 -9.99 -1.49 -16.15
C THR A 63 -9.26 -1.63 -14.81
N ASP A 64 -9.31 -0.58 -14.00
CA ASP A 64 -8.75 -0.64 -12.65
C ASP A 64 -9.68 -1.44 -11.73
N MET A 65 -9.09 -2.25 -10.86
CA MET A 65 -9.83 -3.00 -9.82
C MET A 65 -10.05 -2.17 -8.56
N TRP A 66 -9.60 -0.92 -8.56
CA TRP A 66 -9.74 0.01 -7.46
C TRP A 66 -9.78 1.42 -8.04
N HIS A 67 -10.74 2.22 -7.60
CA HIS A 67 -10.93 3.60 -8.00
C HIS A 67 -11.15 4.45 -6.75
N ASN A 68 -10.17 5.30 -6.45
CA ASN A 68 -10.18 6.21 -5.30
C ASN A 68 -10.64 7.61 -5.68
N ASN A 69 -11.71 7.68 -6.47
CA ASN A 69 -12.46 8.90 -6.75
C ASN A 69 -13.93 8.53 -6.91
N GLN A 70 -14.83 9.51 -6.91
CA GLN A 70 -16.25 9.27 -7.15
C GLN A 70 -16.50 8.78 -8.59
N PRO A 71 -17.25 7.68 -8.81
CA PRO A 71 -17.80 6.76 -7.81
C PRO A 71 -16.72 5.81 -7.26
N TYR A 72 -16.54 5.79 -5.94
CA TYR A 72 -15.51 4.95 -5.31
C TYR A 72 -15.80 3.47 -5.54
N SER A 73 -14.77 2.70 -5.91
CA SER A 73 -14.94 1.27 -6.16
C SER A 73 -13.71 0.44 -5.79
N VAL A 74 -13.96 -0.80 -5.39
CA VAL A 74 -12.94 -1.84 -5.23
C VAL A 74 -13.56 -3.17 -5.68
N HIS A 75 -12.84 -3.90 -6.54
CA HIS A 75 -13.32 -5.15 -7.09
C HIS A 75 -13.02 -6.31 -6.12
N PRO A 76 -13.99 -7.23 -5.89
CA PRO A 76 -13.82 -8.33 -4.93
C PRO A 76 -12.66 -9.27 -5.25
N ASP A 77 -12.28 -9.40 -6.52
CA ASP A 77 -11.14 -10.24 -6.93
C ASP A 77 -9.76 -9.59 -6.75
N LEU A 78 -9.68 -8.34 -6.28
CA LEU A 78 -8.39 -7.68 -6.07
C LEU A 78 -7.43 -8.51 -5.18
N PRO A 79 -7.87 -9.17 -4.07
CA PRO A 79 -6.99 -10.00 -3.25
C PRO A 79 -6.40 -11.18 -4.02
N THR A 80 -7.11 -11.73 -5.01
CA THR A 80 -6.61 -12.82 -5.86
C THR A 80 -5.40 -12.37 -6.69
N VAL A 81 -5.43 -11.13 -7.20
CA VAL A 81 -4.28 -10.55 -7.92
C VAL A 81 -3.08 -10.39 -7.00
N TRP A 82 -3.28 -9.87 -5.79
CA TRP A 82 -2.20 -9.67 -4.81
C TRP A 82 -1.65 -10.98 -4.27
N ARG A 83 -2.50 -11.98 -4.06
CA ARG A 83 -2.09 -13.34 -3.68
C ARG A 83 -1.21 -13.97 -4.75
N ARG A 84 -1.61 -13.87 -6.02
CA ARG A 84 -0.82 -14.35 -7.15
C ARG A 84 0.56 -13.67 -7.23
N ILE A 85 0.61 -12.36 -7.01
CA ILE A 85 1.89 -11.64 -6.90
C ILE A 85 2.72 -12.20 -5.74
N ALA A 86 2.13 -12.33 -4.54
CA ALA A 86 2.84 -12.83 -3.37
C ALA A 86 3.41 -14.23 -3.57
N GLU A 87 2.66 -15.11 -4.24
CA GLU A 87 3.06 -16.49 -4.55
C GLU A 87 4.23 -16.57 -5.54
N GLY A 88 4.31 -15.63 -6.51
CA GLY A 88 5.40 -15.57 -7.48
C GLY A 88 6.60 -14.74 -7.04
N LEU A 89 6.54 -14.06 -5.87
CA LEU A 89 7.71 -13.39 -5.31
C LEU A 89 8.68 -14.43 -4.70
N PRO A 90 10.01 -14.17 -4.76
CA PRO A 90 10.97 -15.00 -4.04
C PRO A 90 10.69 -14.96 -2.53
N ARG A 91 11.18 -15.95 -1.79
CA ARG A 91 11.02 -16.02 -0.33
C ARG A 91 12.37 -15.86 0.37
N PRO A 92 12.95 -14.64 0.40
CA PRO A 92 14.16 -14.40 1.18
C PRO A 92 13.87 -14.51 2.68
N ASP A 93 14.91 -14.57 3.49
CA ASP A 93 14.75 -14.44 4.93
C ASP A 93 14.15 -13.06 5.27
N ALA A 94 13.06 -13.11 6.02
CA ALA A 94 12.35 -11.95 6.53
C ALA A 94 11.91 -12.25 7.96
N PRO A 95 12.00 -11.28 8.88
CA PRO A 95 11.45 -11.47 10.22
C PRO A 95 9.93 -11.66 10.15
N GLN A 96 9.38 -12.26 11.20
CA GLN A 96 7.96 -12.52 11.33
C GLN A 96 7.43 -11.71 12.49
N PHE A 97 6.40 -10.91 12.22
CA PHE A 97 5.77 -10.06 13.20
C PHE A 97 4.26 -10.30 13.13
N ASP A 98 3.66 -10.64 14.27
CA ASP A 98 2.21 -10.78 14.38
C ASP A 98 1.52 -9.41 14.38
N ARG A 99 2.22 -8.39 14.90
CA ARG A 99 1.73 -7.02 15.02
C ARG A 99 2.80 -6.05 14.53
N ILE A 100 2.40 -5.17 13.62
CA ILE A 100 3.29 -4.16 13.06
C ILE A 100 2.67 -2.78 13.14
N PHE A 101 3.50 -1.76 13.37
CA PHE A 101 3.16 -0.37 13.14
C PHE A 101 3.97 0.14 11.95
N VAL A 102 3.26 0.62 10.92
CA VAL A 102 3.84 1.15 9.69
C VAL A 102 4.11 2.64 9.89
N GLY A 103 5.38 2.93 10.17
CA GLY A 103 5.89 4.28 10.30
C GLY A 103 6.05 4.97 8.94
N ARG A 104 6.46 6.25 9.00
CA ARG A 104 6.79 7.05 7.82
C ARG A 104 8.19 7.61 7.98
N GLY A 105 9.13 7.20 7.12
CA GLY A 105 10.50 7.67 7.21
C GLY A 105 10.62 9.19 7.01
N SER A 106 11.61 9.77 7.69
CA SER A 106 11.89 11.21 7.68
C SER A 106 12.25 11.77 6.31
N LYS A 107 12.50 10.94 5.29
CA LYS A 107 12.74 11.37 3.90
C LYS A 107 11.47 11.86 3.19
N TYR A 108 10.29 11.46 3.67
CA TYR A 108 9.02 11.91 3.12
C TYR A 108 8.65 13.26 3.77
N ARG A 109 8.21 14.23 2.96
CA ARG A 109 7.94 15.62 3.38
C ARG A 109 6.45 15.99 3.35
N ARG A 110 5.58 14.99 3.20
CA ARG A 110 4.13 15.17 3.09
C ARG A 110 3.46 14.41 4.20
N ARG A 111 2.46 15.00 4.84
CA ARG A 111 1.69 14.45 5.97
C ARG A 111 2.60 13.98 7.10
N THR A 112 3.58 14.80 7.45
CA THR A 112 4.51 14.53 8.54
C THR A 112 3.74 14.62 9.85
N CYS A 113 3.75 13.53 10.62
CA CYS A 113 3.28 13.55 12.00
C CYS A 113 4.45 13.99 12.89
N ARG A 114 4.38 15.20 13.46
CA ARG A 114 5.52 15.80 14.18
C ARG A 114 5.87 15.05 15.47
N ASN A 115 4.88 14.49 16.14
CA ASN A 115 5.06 13.64 17.32
C ASN A 115 5.10 12.14 17.00
N ALA A 116 5.48 11.75 15.78
CA ALA A 116 5.55 10.35 15.34
C ALA A 116 6.36 9.45 16.30
N SER A 117 7.49 9.92 16.82
CA SER A 117 8.30 9.11 17.75
C SER A 117 7.55 8.72 19.02
N ALA A 118 6.69 9.60 19.55
CA ALA A 118 5.88 9.29 20.73
C ALA A 118 4.77 8.28 20.41
N VAL A 119 4.20 8.36 19.19
CA VAL A 119 3.23 7.38 18.69
C VAL A 119 3.89 6.03 18.48
N GLU A 120 5.02 5.98 17.78
CA GLU A 120 5.77 4.74 17.53
C GLU A 120 6.20 4.09 18.85
N GLN A 121 6.69 4.87 19.82
CA GLN A 121 7.01 4.34 21.15
C GLN A 121 5.79 3.73 21.84
N LEU A 122 4.63 4.37 21.77
CA LEU A 122 3.40 3.83 22.36
C LEU A 122 3.03 2.46 21.77
N PHE A 123 3.17 2.27 20.46
CA PHE A 123 2.93 0.98 19.81
C PHE A 123 3.99 -0.05 20.18
N ALA A 124 5.26 0.35 20.22
CA ALA A 124 6.37 -0.52 20.64
C ALA A 124 6.18 -1.02 22.09
N ASP A 125 5.74 -0.15 23.00
CA ASP A 125 5.43 -0.50 24.39
C ASP A 125 4.29 -1.52 24.51
N HIS A 126 3.47 -1.68 23.46
CA HIS A 126 2.40 -2.68 23.36
C HIS A 126 2.78 -3.85 22.44
N GLY A 127 4.08 -4.06 22.20
CA GLY A 127 4.60 -5.22 21.47
C GLY A 127 4.34 -5.22 19.97
N TYR A 128 4.19 -4.04 19.36
CA TYR A 128 4.19 -3.90 17.90
C TYR A 128 5.62 -3.68 17.40
N GLU A 129 5.98 -4.30 16.29
CA GLU A 129 7.21 -3.97 15.59
C GLU A 129 7.02 -2.69 14.77
N ILE A 130 7.92 -1.72 14.93
CA ILE A 130 7.91 -0.50 14.14
C ILE A 130 8.66 -0.73 12.82
N ILE A 131 7.93 -0.77 11.72
CA ILE A 131 8.51 -0.99 10.39
C ILE A 131 8.38 0.24 9.50
N TYR A 132 9.36 0.39 8.61
CA TYR A 132 9.36 1.38 7.55
C TYR A 132 9.45 0.64 6.21
N PRO A 133 8.36 0.52 5.43
CA PRO A 133 8.33 -0.33 4.23
C PRO A 133 9.47 -0.07 3.25
N GLU A 134 9.93 1.17 3.13
CA GLU A 134 11.05 1.55 2.27
C GLU A 134 12.40 0.94 2.64
N LYS A 135 12.54 0.35 3.83
CA LYS A 135 13.74 -0.37 4.28
C LYS A 135 13.72 -1.85 3.88
N TRP A 136 12.61 -2.32 3.33
CA TRP A 136 12.38 -3.72 2.99
C TRP A 136 12.20 -3.89 1.49
N SER A 137 12.76 -4.96 0.93
CA SER A 137 12.45 -5.35 -0.45
C SER A 137 10.98 -5.76 -0.59
N LEU A 138 10.41 -5.67 -1.80
CA LEU A 138 9.02 -6.08 -2.05
C LEU A 138 8.71 -7.52 -1.56
N PRO A 139 9.58 -8.52 -1.78
CA PRO A 139 9.37 -9.87 -1.23
C PRO A 139 9.34 -9.91 0.31
N GLN A 140 10.19 -9.12 0.98
CA GLN A 140 10.19 -9.03 2.44
C GLN A 140 8.94 -8.32 2.94
N GLN A 141 8.50 -7.24 2.28
CA GLN A 141 7.23 -6.58 2.59
C GLN A 141 6.06 -7.56 2.47
N ALA A 142 5.96 -8.30 1.36
CA ALA A 142 4.91 -9.29 1.17
C ALA A 142 4.90 -10.37 2.28
N GLN A 143 6.07 -10.80 2.74
CA GLN A 143 6.18 -11.76 3.84
C GLN A 143 5.82 -11.19 5.22
N ILE A 144 6.29 -9.98 5.54
CA ILE A 144 6.02 -9.32 6.82
C ILE A 144 4.51 -9.02 6.94
N PHE A 145 3.95 -8.34 5.94
CA PHE A 145 2.52 -8.01 5.92
C PHE A 145 1.65 -9.25 5.76
N GLY A 146 2.10 -10.26 4.99
CA GLY A 146 1.39 -11.52 4.78
C GLY A 146 1.13 -12.31 6.06
N ARG A 147 2.03 -12.20 7.05
CA ARG A 147 1.95 -12.87 8.36
C ARG A 147 1.31 -12.02 9.45
N SER A 148 1.29 -10.70 9.30
CA SER A 148 0.76 -9.78 10.31
C SER A 148 -0.75 -9.97 10.49
N ARG A 149 -1.18 -10.10 11.74
CA ARG A 149 -2.59 -10.20 12.15
C ARG A 149 -3.17 -8.85 12.53
N VAL A 150 -2.35 -7.97 13.09
CA VAL A 150 -2.73 -6.57 13.37
C VAL A 150 -1.75 -5.64 12.67
N ILE A 151 -2.28 -4.77 11.83
CA ILE A 151 -1.49 -3.76 11.13
C ILE A 151 -1.99 -2.39 11.57
N ALA A 152 -1.09 -1.63 12.19
CA ALA A 152 -1.31 -0.25 12.54
C ALA A 152 -0.42 0.66 11.69
N GLY A 153 -0.72 1.95 11.62
CA GLY A 153 0.22 2.92 11.06
C GLY A 153 -0.40 4.24 10.64
N PHE A 154 0.44 5.10 10.09
CA PHE A 154 0.00 6.36 9.51
C PHE A 154 -0.66 6.13 8.14
N GLY A 155 -1.86 6.67 7.94
CA GLY A 155 -2.60 6.58 6.67
C GLY A 155 -1.73 6.93 5.47
N GLY A 156 -1.80 6.15 4.39
CA GLY A 156 -1.02 6.31 3.17
C GLY A 156 -0.55 5.00 2.54
N SER A 157 0.21 5.11 1.46
CA SER A 157 0.62 3.97 0.61
C SER A 157 1.44 2.90 1.32
N GLY A 158 2.08 3.22 2.45
CA GLY A 158 2.75 2.20 3.28
C GLY A 158 1.79 1.12 3.77
N LEU A 159 0.55 1.50 4.11
CA LEU A 159 -0.50 0.58 4.55
C LEU A 159 -1.09 -0.25 3.42
N PHE A 160 -0.90 0.10 2.15
CA PHE A 160 -1.49 -0.66 1.03
C PHE A 160 -0.93 -2.08 0.93
N ASN A 161 0.26 -2.31 1.50
CA ASN A 161 0.83 -3.64 1.68
C ASN A 161 -0.07 -4.58 2.52
N MET A 162 -1.11 -4.07 3.21
CA MET A 162 -2.16 -4.90 3.82
C MET A 162 -2.81 -5.87 2.83
N LEU A 163 -2.80 -5.57 1.52
CA LEU A 163 -3.33 -6.45 0.48
C LEU A 163 -2.53 -7.77 0.35
N PHE A 164 -1.34 -7.86 0.94
CA PHE A 164 -0.61 -9.12 1.09
C PHE A 164 -1.08 -9.96 2.29
N ALA A 165 -1.77 -9.36 3.25
CA ALA A 165 -2.18 -10.04 4.48
C ALA A 165 -3.14 -11.20 4.19
N GLN A 166 -2.90 -12.35 4.82
CA GLN A 166 -3.73 -13.55 4.66
C GLN A 166 -4.68 -13.79 5.84
N ARG A 167 -4.40 -13.17 7.00
CA ARG A 167 -5.12 -13.37 8.25
C ARG A 167 -5.23 -12.06 9.03
N LEU A 168 -5.58 -10.99 8.32
CA LEU A 168 -5.70 -9.67 8.92
C LEU A 168 -6.94 -9.63 9.82
N GLU A 169 -6.72 -9.46 11.11
CA GLU A 169 -7.77 -9.45 12.14
C GLU A 169 -8.16 -8.02 12.49
N ALA A 170 -7.19 -7.11 12.58
CA ALA A 170 -7.44 -5.71 12.89
C ALA A 170 -6.53 -4.75 12.13
N MET A 171 -7.09 -3.58 11.82
CA MET A 171 -6.41 -2.43 11.20
C MET A 171 -6.58 -1.19 12.07
N ILE A 172 -5.47 -0.54 12.43
CA ILE A 172 -5.48 0.72 13.20
C ILE A 172 -4.85 1.83 12.35
N ILE A 173 -5.66 2.81 11.95
CA ILE A 173 -5.25 3.83 10.99
C ILE A 173 -5.24 5.18 11.69
N LEU A 174 -4.05 5.77 11.82
CA LEU A 174 -3.87 7.10 12.36
C LEU A 174 -3.75 8.09 11.22
N ASN A 175 -4.57 9.14 11.22
CA ASN A 175 -4.61 10.06 10.10
C ASN A 175 -5.03 11.47 10.53
N GLN A 176 -4.89 12.40 9.61
CA GLN A 176 -5.35 13.77 9.76
C GLN A 176 -6.70 13.97 9.04
N ASP A 177 -7.55 14.84 9.57
CA ASP A 177 -8.96 15.04 9.16
C ASP A 177 -9.18 15.67 7.77
N SER A 178 -8.14 16.28 7.21
CA SER A 178 -8.07 16.77 5.83
C SER A 178 -7.59 15.73 4.82
N TYR A 179 -7.30 14.49 5.22
CA TYR A 179 -6.95 13.42 4.28
C TYR A 179 -8.21 12.86 3.60
N TYR A 180 -8.35 13.10 2.29
CA TYR A 180 -9.58 12.73 1.55
C TYR A 180 -9.52 11.40 0.80
N HIS A 181 -8.35 10.75 0.74
CA HIS A 181 -8.24 9.47 0.04
C HIS A 181 -8.85 8.33 0.90
N ARG A 182 -9.51 7.39 0.24
CA ARG A 182 -10.28 6.30 0.88
C ARG A 182 -9.65 4.92 0.68
N ASN A 183 -8.37 4.85 0.40
CA ASN A 183 -7.70 3.61 -0.03
C ASN A 183 -7.75 2.54 1.03
N GLU A 184 -7.38 2.90 2.24
CA GLU A 184 -7.37 2.02 3.39
C GLU A 184 -8.80 1.55 3.69
N HIS A 185 -9.79 2.45 3.59
CA HIS A 185 -11.20 2.08 3.74
C HIS A 185 -11.66 1.08 2.67
N LEU A 186 -11.34 1.34 1.39
CA LEU A 186 -11.68 0.44 0.29
C LEU A 186 -11.00 -0.93 0.43
N PHE A 187 -9.72 -0.97 0.81
CA PHE A 187 -9.01 -2.23 0.99
C PHE A 187 -9.47 -2.98 2.24
N THR A 188 -9.78 -2.30 3.34
CA THR A 188 -10.30 -2.96 4.53
C THR A 188 -11.74 -3.44 4.35
N ALA A 189 -12.60 -2.72 3.62
CA ALA A 189 -13.93 -3.21 3.25
C ALA A 189 -13.88 -4.52 2.46
N LEU A 190 -12.81 -4.72 1.69
CA LEU A 190 -12.54 -5.94 0.92
C LEU A 190 -11.93 -7.07 1.77
N LEU A 191 -11.02 -6.75 2.68
CA LEU A 191 -10.31 -7.74 3.50
C LEU A 191 -11.09 -8.16 4.76
N GLY A 192 -12.04 -7.34 5.21
CA GLY A 192 -12.92 -7.62 6.36
C GLY A 192 -12.30 -7.66 7.77
N PRO A 193 -11.19 -6.96 8.10
CA PRO A 193 -10.72 -6.90 9.49
C PRO A 193 -11.61 -5.99 10.35
N GLU A 194 -11.43 -6.05 11.66
CA GLU A 194 -11.86 -4.97 12.57
C GLU A 194 -11.09 -3.69 12.22
N VAL A 195 -11.77 -2.55 12.02
CA VAL A 195 -11.12 -1.30 11.57
C VAL A 195 -11.31 -0.19 12.58
N HIS A 196 -10.20 0.43 12.99
CA HIS A 196 -10.17 1.57 13.90
C HIS A 196 -9.50 2.76 13.23
N TYR A 197 -10.20 3.90 13.18
CA TYR A 197 -9.65 5.15 12.70
C TYR A 197 -9.51 6.16 13.82
N PHE A 198 -8.37 6.82 13.88
CA PHE A 198 -8.14 7.97 14.75
C PHE A 198 -7.78 9.17 13.89
N TRP A 199 -8.65 10.19 13.93
CA TRP A 199 -8.53 11.41 13.14
C TRP A 199 -8.09 12.57 14.01
N SER A 200 -6.90 13.11 13.73
CA SER A 200 -6.38 14.33 14.36
C SER A 200 -6.50 15.53 13.43
N ALA A 201 -6.42 16.74 13.97
CA ALA A 201 -6.50 17.94 13.17
C ALA A 201 -5.27 18.08 12.26
N ALA A 202 -5.49 18.44 11.00
CA ALA A 202 -4.43 18.89 10.10
C ALA A 202 -4.06 20.37 10.37
N ASP A 203 -2.84 20.78 10.01
CA ASP A 203 -2.48 22.21 10.07
C ASP A 203 -3.25 23.05 9.05
N LEU A 204 -3.56 22.43 7.91
CA LEU A 204 -4.30 23.06 6.82
C LEU A 204 -5.62 22.31 6.64
N PRO A 205 -6.77 22.92 7.00
CA PRO A 205 -8.07 22.30 6.79
C PRO A 205 -8.41 22.22 5.31
N GLN A 206 -9.31 21.29 4.96
CA GLN A 206 -9.91 21.23 3.63
C GLN A 206 -10.69 22.51 3.29
N ASP A 207 -10.65 22.89 2.02
CA ASP A 207 -11.56 23.90 1.48
C ASP A 207 -12.94 23.30 1.19
N ALA A 208 -13.87 24.11 0.69
CA ALA A 208 -15.24 23.68 0.41
C ALA A 208 -15.34 22.54 -0.62
N SER A 209 -14.29 22.29 -1.44
CA SER A 209 -14.27 21.16 -2.37
C SER A 209 -14.02 19.82 -1.68
N GLY A 210 -13.40 19.84 -0.50
CA GLY A 210 -12.95 18.64 0.22
C GLY A 210 -11.86 17.84 -0.49
N GLN A 211 -11.26 18.38 -1.55
CA GLN A 211 -10.28 17.68 -2.41
C GLN A 211 -8.98 18.49 -2.58
N ASN A 212 -8.71 19.43 -1.68
CA ASN A 212 -7.50 20.22 -1.69
C ASN A 212 -6.28 19.33 -1.41
N LEU A 213 -5.37 19.23 -2.38
CA LEU A 213 -4.19 18.38 -2.26
C LEU A 213 -3.23 18.88 -1.18
N GLN A 214 -3.05 20.20 -1.05
CA GLN A 214 -2.16 20.77 -0.05
C GLN A 214 -2.66 20.47 1.37
N ALA A 215 -3.97 20.57 1.60
CA ALA A 215 -4.59 20.19 2.87
C ALA A 215 -4.46 18.67 3.13
N SER A 216 -4.68 17.84 2.11
CA SER A 216 -4.48 16.39 2.21
C SER A 216 -3.03 15.99 2.47
N GLU A 217 -2.06 16.79 2.02
CA GLU A 217 -0.63 16.58 2.24
C GLU A 217 -0.09 17.31 3.48
N SER A 218 -0.95 17.99 4.25
CA SER A 218 -0.57 18.83 5.38
C SER A 218 0.02 18.05 6.54
N ASP A 219 0.97 18.68 7.23
CA ASP A 219 1.54 18.16 8.47
C ASP A 219 0.54 18.28 9.62
N TRP A 220 0.79 17.51 10.68
CA TRP A 220 -0.16 17.34 11.78
C TRP A 220 0.54 16.77 13.02
N ASP A 221 -0.19 16.73 14.13
CA ASP A 221 0.18 16.02 15.35
C ASP A 221 -0.89 14.98 15.67
N PHE A 222 -0.48 13.78 16.09
CA PHE A 222 -1.43 12.84 16.67
C PHE A 222 -1.89 13.36 18.03
N ASP A 223 -3.19 13.63 18.17
CA ASP A 223 -3.79 14.17 19.38
C ASP A 223 -3.84 13.12 20.49
N MET A 224 -2.72 12.97 21.20
CA MET A 224 -2.55 12.06 22.33
C MET A 224 -3.51 12.36 23.49
N SER A 225 -3.94 13.61 23.63
CA SER A 225 -4.85 14.02 24.70
C SER A 225 -6.25 13.48 24.46
N ARG A 226 -6.72 13.59 23.22
CA ARG A 226 -8.03 13.13 22.77
C ARG A 226 -8.09 11.62 22.57
N HIS A 227 -7.12 11.07 21.85
CA HIS A 227 -7.17 9.68 21.35
C HIS A 227 -6.40 8.69 22.22
N GLY A 228 -5.45 9.17 23.03
CA GLY A 228 -4.55 8.31 23.80
C GLY A 228 -5.24 7.30 24.72
N PRO A 229 -6.28 7.68 25.50
CA PRO A 229 -7.00 6.73 26.36
C PRO A 229 -7.64 5.57 25.60
N GLU A 230 -8.37 5.88 24.52
CA GLU A 230 -9.04 4.88 23.68
C GLU A 230 -8.02 4.01 22.92
N LEU A 231 -7.00 4.63 22.32
CA LEU A 231 -5.94 3.91 21.64
C LEU A 231 -5.24 2.93 22.60
N ARG A 232 -4.87 3.35 23.82
CA ARG A 232 -4.28 2.45 24.82
C ARG A 232 -5.21 1.30 25.20
N SER A 233 -6.51 1.56 25.34
CA SER A 233 -7.48 0.50 25.63
C SER A 233 -7.58 -0.50 24.49
N LEU A 234 -7.60 0.00 23.25
CA LEU A 234 -7.60 -0.81 22.04
C LEU A 234 -6.34 -1.68 21.93
N LEU A 235 -5.16 -1.08 22.12
CA LEU A 235 -3.88 -1.80 22.03
C LEU A 235 -3.81 -2.94 23.03
N ARG A 236 -4.27 -2.75 24.28
CA ARG A 236 -4.35 -3.83 25.28
C ARG A 236 -5.31 -4.95 24.90
N ARG A 237 -6.42 -4.63 24.24
CA ARG A 237 -7.40 -5.62 23.77
C ARG A 237 -6.86 -6.47 22.61
N LEU A 238 -6.02 -5.88 21.76
CA LEU A 238 -5.39 -6.53 20.61
C LEU A 238 -4.00 -7.10 20.92
N SER A 239 -3.56 -7.03 22.19
CA SER A 239 -2.28 -7.55 22.69
C SER A 239 -2.29 -9.07 22.88
#